data_AF-A0A6A5AQS0-F1
#
_entry.id   AF-A0A6A5AQS0-F1
#
_cell.length_a   1.000
_cell.length_b   1.000
_cell.length_c   1.000
_cell.angle_alpha   90.00
_cell.angle_beta   90.00
_cell.angle_gamma   90.00
#
_symmetry.space_group_name_H-M   'P 1'
#
loop_
_entity.id
_entity.type
_entity.pdbx_description
1 polymer ?
#
loop_
_entity_poly.entity_id
_entity_poly.type
_entity_poly.pdbx_seq_one_letter_code
_entity_poly.pdbx_strand_id
1 'polypeptide(L)'
;MPTANTWTPSSWRKFPIKHQPPYPDEKHLNDVVDKLKGLPPLVSVQEVDRLRLQLAEVAEGKRFVLQGGDCAESFSDCQSDIIEKKLRIMMQMSLVLVWGARMPTTRVARMAGQFSKPRSQATEVIDGDEVCTFRGENVNGFHKNERTPDPNRLLEGYFHSAATLNYGRLLLDNGFADIHDAAKWELGFVQNSVRREEYSHMVEAIQDSLQFVHTCGVGADNSLKTMDLFVSHEGLGLGYEEAMTREVNGQYYNLGTDFLWIGDRTRQLDHAHVEYFRGIANPIGVKVGPSTPPDDLVELVRTLWPHPELTPGKITLITRYGDDKVESLLPLHIAAIQAAGLKVVWSCDPCHGNTITTPNGYKTRPFAR
;
A
#
# COMPACT_ATOMS: atom_id res chain seq x y z
N MET A 1 30.28 -17.32 -15.18
CA MET A 1 29.35 -16.57 -14.31
C MET A 1 28.85 -15.39 -15.11
N PRO A 2 27.54 -15.20 -15.32
CA PRO A 2 27.06 -14.06 -16.09
C PRO A 2 27.48 -12.79 -15.35
N THR A 3 28.16 -11.91 -16.08
CA THR A 3 28.43 -10.51 -15.70
C THR A 3 27.17 -9.86 -15.13
N ALA A 4 27.29 -9.07 -14.06
CA ALA A 4 26.19 -8.34 -13.42
C ALA A 4 25.11 -7.94 -14.44
N ASN A 5 23.97 -8.64 -14.44
CA ASN A 5 22.88 -8.37 -15.37
C ASN A 5 22.36 -6.96 -15.08
N THR A 6 22.70 -6.00 -15.95
CA THR A 6 22.23 -4.61 -15.87
C THR A 6 20.71 -4.62 -15.75
N TRP A 7 20.20 -4.06 -14.67
CA TRP A 7 18.76 -3.95 -14.45
C TRP A 7 18.15 -2.96 -15.44
N THR A 8 16.95 -3.25 -15.92
CA THR A 8 16.12 -2.33 -16.70
C THR A 8 14.67 -2.48 -16.24
N PRO A 9 13.78 -1.52 -16.50
CA PRO A 9 12.35 -1.68 -16.17
C PRO A 9 11.70 -2.94 -16.76
N SER A 10 12.30 -3.51 -17.82
CA SER A 10 11.84 -4.72 -18.52
C SER A 10 12.60 -6.00 -18.17
N SER A 11 13.64 -5.96 -17.32
CA SER A 11 14.49 -7.12 -17.04
C SER A 11 13.72 -8.28 -16.37
N TRP A 12 12.65 -7.96 -15.63
CA TRP A 12 11.74 -8.92 -15.00
C TRP A 12 11.13 -9.92 -15.97
N ARG A 13 10.97 -9.56 -17.26
CA ARG A 13 10.38 -10.42 -18.29
C ARG A 13 11.21 -11.69 -18.58
N LYS A 14 12.48 -11.70 -18.14
CA LYS A 14 13.40 -12.84 -18.26
C LYS A 14 13.26 -13.85 -17.12
N PHE A 15 12.42 -13.56 -16.13
CA PHE A 15 12.27 -14.37 -14.92
C PHE A 15 10.88 -15.03 -14.87
N PRO A 16 10.74 -16.18 -14.19
CA PRO A 16 9.44 -16.77 -13.90
C PRO A 16 8.51 -15.77 -13.22
N ILE A 17 7.23 -15.77 -13.59
CA ILE A 17 6.23 -14.87 -13.03
C ILE A 17 4.97 -15.63 -12.62
N LYS A 18 4.35 -15.19 -11.52
CA LYS A 18 3.08 -15.74 -11.00
C LYS A 18 1.98 -14.71 -11.04
N HIS A 19 0.73 -15.20 -10.97
CA HIS A 19 -0.49 -14.43 -10.83
C HIS A 19 -0.79 -13.41 -11.93
N GLN A 20 -0.17 -13.53 -13.11
CA GLN A 20 -0.52 -12.69 -14.26
C GLN A 20 -1.85 -13.12 -14.88
N PRO A 21 -2.65 -12.15 -15.38
CA PRO A 21 -3.89 -12.44 -16.08
C PRO A 21 -3.65 -13.07 -17.47
N PRO A 22 -4.50 -14.02 -17.90
CA PRO A 22 -4.42 -14.60 -19.24
C PRO A 22 -5.14 -13.68 -20.25
N TYR A 23 -4.51 -12.56 -20.63
CA TYR A 23 -5.08 -11.68 -21.66
C TYR A 23 -5.18 -12.43 -23.00
N PRO A 24 -6.33 -12.37 -23.70
CA PRO A 24 -6.55 -13.13 -24.94
C PRO A 24 -5.81 -12.56 -26.15
N ASP A 25 -5.49 -11.26 -26.13
CA ASP A 25 -4.77 -10.56 -27.21
C ASP A 25 -3.55 -9.82 -26.64
N GLU A 26 -2.37 -10.39 -26.87
CA GLU A 26 -1.09 -9.83 -26.44
C GLU A 26 -0.73 -8.54 -27.20
N LYS A 27 -1.14 -8.40 -28.46
CA LYS A 27 -0.90 -7.17 -29.22
C LYS A 27 -1.71 -6.03 -28.64
N HIS A 28 -2.99 -6.25 -28.36
CA HIS A 28 -3.84 -5.25 -27.72
C HIS A 28 -3.32 -4.86 -26.32
N LEU A 29 -2.81 -5.83 -25.55
CA LEU A 29 -2.13 -5.55 -24.28
C LEU A 29 -0.92 -4.63 -24.46
N ASN A 30 -0.06 -4.92 -25.43
CA ASN A 30 1.12 -4.09 -25.70
C ASN A 30 0.72 -2.68 -26.16
N ASP A 31 -0.29 -2.55 -27.02
CA ASP A 31 -0.80 -1.26 -27.47
C ASP A 31 -1.33 -0.41 -26.30
N VAL A 32 -1.99 -1.03 -25.32
CA VAL A 32 -2.44 -0.34 -24.10
C VAL A 32 -1.28 0.04 -23.19
N VAL A 33 -0.33 -0.87 -22.96
CA VAL A 33 0.88 -0.61 -22.16
C VAL A 33 1.70 0.55 -22.75
N ASP A 34 1.81 0.62 -24.08
CA ASP A 34 2.53 1.71 -24.74
C ASP A 34 1.80 3.05 -24.62
N LYS A 35 0.46 3.07 -24.61
CA LYS A 35 -0.31 4.27 -24.27
C LYS A 35 -0.02 4.73 -22.84
N LEU A 36 -0.02 3.83 -21.87
CA LEU A 36 0.27 4.15 -20.46
C LEU A 36 1.66 4.77 -20.27
N LYS A 37 2.68 4.28 -21.00
CA LYS A 37 4.04 4.85 -20.98
C LYS A 37 4.06 6.33 -21.40
N GLY A 38 3.16 6.73 -22.29
CA GLY A 38 3.03 8.11 -22.76
C GLY A 38 2.25 9.04 -21.82
N LEU A 39 1.57 8.49 -20.80
CA LEU A 39 0.77 9.29 -19.87
C LEU A 39 1.63 9.93 -18.76
N PRO A 40 1.18 11.07 -18.19
CA PRO A 40 1.83 11.69 -17.05
C PRO A 40 1.95 10.75 -15.83
N PRO A 41 3.00 10.91 -15.00
CA PRO A 41 3.07 10.20 -13.72
C PRO A 41 1.94 10.62 -12.77
N LEU A 42 1.59 9.75 -11.82
CA LEU A 42 0.58 10.00 -10.80
C LEU A 42 1.18 10.70 -9.56
N VAL A 43 2.43 10.40 -9.25
CA VAL A 43 3.21 11.01 -8.15
C VAL A 43 4.55 11.56 -8.65
N SER A 44 5.14 12.45 -7.86
CA SER A 44 6.46 13.04 -8.12
C SER A 44 7.59 12.28 -7.43
N VAL A 45 8.82 12.44 -7.93
CA VAL A 45 10.03 11.91 -7.27
C VAL A 45 10.18 12.47 -5.85
N GLN A 46 9.82 13.75 -5.65
CA GLN A 46 9.91 14.42 -4.35
C GLN A 46 8.95 13.81 -3.31
N GLU A 47 7.76 13.38 -3.72
CA GLU A 47 6.82 12.68 -2.83
C GLU A 47 7.39 11.31 -2.42
N VAL A 48 7.90 10.54 -3.39
CA VAL A 48 8.54 9.24 -3.14
C VAL A 48 9.73 9.34 -2.18
N ASP A 49 10.63 10.30 -2.41
CA ASP A 49 11.78 10.52 -1.53
C ASP A 49 11.38 11.01 -0.14
N ARG A 50 10.37 11.88 -0.05
CA ARG A 50 9.83 12.34 1.24
C ARG A 50 9.27 11.16 2.04
N LEU A 51 8.51 10.27 1.40
CA LEU A 51 8.02 9.06 2.06
C LEU A 51 9.17 8.18 2.55
N ARG A 52 10.19 7.95 1.72
CA ARG A 52 11.35 7.14 2.09
C ARG A 52 12.08 7.72 3.30
N LEU A 53 12.27 9.05 3.37
CA LEU A 53 12.86 9.72 4.52
C LEU A 53 12.00 9.57 5.78
N GLN A 54 10.67 9.71 5.66
CA GLN A 54 9.79 9.48 6.80
C GLN A 54 9.82 8.01 7.28
N LEU A 55 9.90 7.04 6.37
CA LEU A 55 10.06 5.63 6.72
C LEU A 55 11.41 5.33 7.36
N ALA A 56 12.46 6.08 7.02
CA ALA A 56 13.73 6.01 7.74
C ALA A 56 13.55 6.42 9.21
N GLU A 57 12.80 7.50 9.48
CA GLU A 57 12.46 7.89 10.86
C GLU A 57 11.64 6.81 11.60
N VAL A 58 10.76 6.09 10.89
CA VAL A 58 10.02 4.95 11.45
C VAL A 58 10.97 3.82 11.84
N ALA A 59 11.93 3.48 10.97
CA ALA A 59 12.94 2.45 11.28
C ALA A 59 13.86 2.86 12.46
N GLU A 60 13.98 4.16 12.73
CA GLU A 60 14.69 4.73 13.88
C GLU A 60 13.83 4.84 15.16
N GLY A 61 12.55 4.48 15.12
CA GLY A 61 11.63 4.63 16.26
C GLY A 61 11.24 6.08 16.58
N LYS A 62 11.42 7.00 15.63
CA LYS A 62 11.10 8.44 15.76
C LYS A 62 9.74 8.81 15.19
N ARG A 63 9.12 7.88 14.46
CA ARG A 63 7.85 8.06 13.76
C ARG A 63 7.09 6.74 13.72
N PHE A 64 5.76 6.81 13.66
CA PHE A 64 4.90 5.65 13.43
C PHE A 64 4.41 5.62 11.96
N VAL A 65 4.15 4.44 11.39
CA VAL A 65 3.54 4.31 10.07
C VAL A 65 2.12 3.77 10.18
N LEU A 66 1.17 4.48 9.59
CA LEU A 66 -0.20 4.02 9.38
C LEU A 66 -0.38 3.75 7.88
N GLN A 67 -0.60 2.48 7.53
CA GLN A 67 -1.01 2.09 6.18
C GLN A 67 -2.42 1.50 6.21
N GLY A 68 -3.34 2.02 5.40
CA GLY A 68 -4.75 1.62 5.46
C GLY A 68 -5.55 2.01 4.22
N GLY A 69 -6.65 1.31 3.97
CA GLY A 69 -7.52 1.52 2.81
C GLY A 69 -8.09 0.19 2.30
N ASP A 70 -8.53 0.17 1.05
CA ASP A 70 -9.29 -0.96 0.53
C ASP A 70 -8.43 -2.22 0.33
N CYS A 71 -9.11 -3.37 0.37
CA CYS A 71 -8.50 -4.64 -0.03
C CYS A 71 -8.28 -4.68 -1.56
N ALA A 72 -9.30 -4.32 -2.33
CA ALA A 72 -9.14 -3.78 -3.68
C ALA A 72 -10.16 -2.68 -3.89
N GLU A 73 -9.71 -1.63 -4.56
CA GLU A 73 -10.58 -0.55 -5.01
C GLU A 73 -11.49 -1.04 -6.14
N SER A 74 -12.66 -0.42 -6.24
CA SER A 74 -13.57 -0.55 -7.37
C SER A 74 -13.56 0.75 -8.18
N PHE A 75 -13.71 0.67 -9.50
CA PHE A 75 -13.89 1.87 -10.34
C PHE A 75 -15.13 2.66 -9.92
N SER A 76 -16.19 1.97 -9.46
CA SER A 76 -17.40 2.60 -8.92
C SER A 76 -17.15 3.44 -7.67
N ASP A 77 -16.05 3.21 -6.96
CA ASP A 77 -15.72 3.92 -5.72
C ASP A 77 -15.03 5.27 -5.96
N CYS A 78 -14.73 5.60 -7.23
CA CYS A 78 -14.20 6.90 -7.62
C CYS A 78 -15.29 7.97 -7.60
N GLN A 79 -15.87 8.17 -6.42
CA GLN A 79 -16.92 9.14 -6.11
C GLN A 79 -16.45 10.03 -4.97
N SER A 80 -16.83 11.31 -5.02
CA SER A 80 -16.36 12.32 -4.07
C SER A 80 -16.63 11.93 -2.62
N ASP A 81 -17.85 11.51 -2.31
CA ASP A 81 -18.25 11.16 -0.94
C ASP A 81 -17.52 9.92 -0.42
N ILE A 82 -17.25 8.92 -1.28
CA ILE A 82 -16.52 7.71 -0.91
C ILE A 82 -15.04 8.04 -0.66
N ILE A 83 -14.41 8.81 -1.54
CA ILE A 83 -13.03 9.26 -1.38
C ILE A 83 -12.89 10.06 -0.08
N GLU A 84 -13.80 11.02 0.15
CA GLU A 84 -13.81 11.84 1.35
C GLU A 84 -13.93 10.98 2.63
N LYS A 85 -14.86 10.02 2.66
CA LYS A 85 -15.03 9.09 3.81
C LYS A 85 -13.76 8.29 4.08
N LYS A 86 -13.09 7.77 3.03
CA LYS A 86 -11.84 7.00 3.16
C LYS A 86 -10.72 7.85 3.76
N LEU A 87 -10.55 9.07 3.26
CA LEU A 87 -9.55 10.02 3.78
C LEU A 87 -9.85 10.41 5.22
N ARG A 88 -11.13 10.64 5.55
CA ARG A 88 -11.56 10.98 6.92
C ARG A 88 -11.19 9.90 7.93
N ILE A 89 -11.43 8.63 7.60
CA ILE A 89 -11.06 7.50 8.47
C ILE A 89 -9.54 7.45 8.67
N MET A 90 -8.77 7.61 7.60
CA MET A 90 -7.30 7.61 7.66
C MET A 90 -6.77 8.72 8.57
N MET A 91 -7.36 9.92 8.49
CA MET A 91 -6.99 11.06 9.34
C MET A 91 -7.35 10.82 10.80
N GLN A 92 -8.57 10.33 11.07
CA GLN A 92 -9.03 10.02 12.42
C GLN A 92 -8.12 9.00 13.11
N MET A 93 -7.81 7.90 12.43
CA MET A 93 -6.89 6.89 12.95
C MET A 93 -5.50 7.48 13.21
N SER A 94 -4.99 8.30 12.28
CA SER A 94 -3.68 8.92 12.45
C SER A 94 -3.62 9.85 13.65
N LEU A 95 -4.66 10.64 13.91
CA LEU A 95 -4.68 11.58 15.03
C LEU A 95 -4.64 10.84 16.37
N VAL A 96 -5.41 9.76 16.48
CA VAL A 96 -5.38 8.83 17.64
C VAL A 96 -3.98 8.24 17.84
N LEU A 97 -3.32 7.82 16.75
CA LEU A 97 -1.96 7.28 16.82
C LEU A 97 -0.92 8.32 17.22
N VAL A 98 -1.00 9.55 16.70
CA VAL A 98 -0.11 10.65 17.09
C VAL A 98 -0.23 10.93 18.58
N TRP A 99 -1.46 11.00 19.09
CA TRP A 99 -1.72 11.23 20.51
C TRP A 99 -1.22 10.07 21.39
N GLY A 100 -1.57 8.83 21.03
CA GLY A 100 -1.22 7.64 21.81
C GLY A 100 0.27 7.28 21.78
N ALA A 101 0.90 7.36 20.60
CA ALA A 101 2.33 7.06 20.43
C ALA A 101 3.23 8.25 20.79
N ARG A 102 2.67 9.46 20.94
CA ARG A 102 3.40 10.72 21.19
C ARG A 102 4.54 10.97 20.19
N MET A 103 4.31 10.61 18.93
CA MET A 103 5.26 10.80 17.84
C MET A 103 4.52 11.06 16.53
N PRO A 104 5.18 11.67 15.52
CA PRO A 104 4.58 11.86 14.21
C PRO A 104 4.11 10.52 13.59
N THR A 105 3.10 10.59 12.71
CA THR A 105 2.62 9.42 11.96
C THR A 105 2.73 9.67 10.45
N THR A 106 3.40 8.77 9.73
CA THR A 106 3.35 8.70 8.25
C THR A 106 2.07 8.00 7.83
N ARG A 107 1.36 8.59 6.86
CA ARG A 107 0.08 8.07 6.37
C ARG A 107 0.25 7.56 4.95
N VAL A 108 0.03 6.27 4.75
CA VAL A 108 0.13 5.62 3.45
C VAL A 108 -1.22 4.97 3.10
N ALA A 109 -2.00 5.59 2.23
CA ALA A 109 -3.30 5.07 1.82
C ALA A 109 -3.14 3.90 0.84
N ARG A 110 -3.95 2.85 0.99
CA ARG A 110 -4.18 1.85 -0.06
C ARG A 110 -5.28 2.39 -0.96
N MET A 111 -4.89 3.26 -1.89
CA MET A 111 -5.78 4.09 -2.69
C MET A 111 -5.11 4.49 -4.01
N ALA A 112 -5.90 4.82 -5.01
CA ALA A 112 -5.46 5.27 -6.33
C ALA A 112 -4.51 4.30 -7.05
N GLY A 113 -4.76 3.00 -6.96
CA GLY A 113 -4.00 2.00 -7.71
C GLY A 113 -4.20 0.56 -7.27
N GLN A 114 -4.93 0.32 -6.17
CA GLN A 114 -5.13 -1.00 -5.57
C GLN A 114 -6.24 -1.79 -6.28
N PHE A 115 -6.18 -1.84 -7.62
CA PHE A 115 -7.17 -2.46 -8.50
C PHE A 115 -6.81 -3.89 -8.93
N SER A 116 -5.69 -4.45 -8.46
CA SER A 116 -5.25 -5.81 -8.79
C SER A 116 -5.21 -6.71 -7.56
N LYS A 117 -5.58 -7.98 -7.73
CA LYS A 117 -5.62 -8.99 -6.66
C LYS A 117 -5.04 -10.34 -7.10
N PRO A 118 -4.12 -10.92 -6.31
CA PRO A 118 -3.69 -12.29 -6.56
C PRO A 118 -4.80 -13.27 -6.17
N ARG A 119 -4.97 -14.33 -6.96
CA ARG A 119 -5.98 -15.38 -6.72
C ARG A 119 -5.33 -16.76 -6.62
N SER A 120 -5.87 -17.59 -5.72
CA SER A 120 -5.41 -18.97 -5.54
C SER A 120 -5.83 -19.89 -6.68
N GLN A 121 -6.94 -19.59 -7.36
CA GLN A 121 -7.47 -20.36 -8.47
C GLN A 121 -7.60 -19.48 -9.71
N ALA A 122 -7.32 -20.06 -10.88
CA ALA A 122 -7.36 -19.33 -12.15
C ALA A 122 -8.79 -19.06 -12.62
N THR A 123 -9.69 -20.02 -12.39
CA THR A 123 -11.11 -20.00 -12.75
C THR A 123 -12.00 -20.21 -11.52
N GLU A 124 -13.26 -19.81 -11.64
CA GLU A 124 -14.33 -20.06 -10.67
C GLU A 124 -15.64 -20.40 -11.41
N VAL A 125 -16.57 -21.10 -10.76
CA VAL A 125 -17.85 -21.48 -11.36
C VAL A 125 -18.94 -20.52 -10.89
N ILE A 126 -19.63 -19.87 -11.83
CA ILE A 126 -20.74 -18.95 -11.55
C ILE A 126 -21.96 -19.39 -12.37
N ASP A 127 -23.05 -19.74 -11.68
CA ASP A 127 -24.28 -20.26 -12.28
C ASP A 127 -24.02 -21.41 -13.28
N GLY A 128 -23.13 -22.33 -12.92
CA GLY A 128 -22.80 -23.52 -13.72
C GLY A 128 -21.71 -23.32 -14.78
N ASP A 129 -21.33 -22.09 -15.11
CA ASP A 129 -20.29 -21.82 -16.11
C ASP A 129 -18.93 -21.57 -15.47
N GLU A 130 -17.88 -22.19 -16.02
CA GLU A 130 -16.50 -21.92 -15.64
C GLU A 130 -16.02 -20.61 -16.29
N VAL A 131 -15.64 -19.64 -15.45
CA VAL A 131 -15.19 -18.32 -15.87
C VAL A 131 -13.87 -17.96 -15.22
N CYS A 132 -13.12 -17.02 -15.80
CA CYS A 132 -11.91 -16.51 -15.15
C CYS A 132 -12.27 -15.87 -13.81
N THR A 133 -11.49 -16.16 -12.79
CA THR A 133 -11.68 -15.61 -11.46
C THR A 133 -11.55 -14.09 -11.45
N PHE A 134 -12.36 -13.38 -10.65
CA PHE A 134 -12.15 -11.93 -10.44
C PHE A 134 -10.72 -11.61 -9.97
N ARG A 135 -9.98 -10.79 -10.70
CA ARG A 135 -8.59 -10.41 -10.39
C ARG A 135 -8.44 -8.93 -10.04
N GLY A 136 -9.57 -8.24 -9.83
CA GLY A 136 -9.63 -6.81 -9.60
C GLY A 136 -9.88 -6.03 -10.90
N GLU A 137 -10.34 -4.80 -10.74
CA GLU A 137 -10.84 -3.98 -11.84
C GLU A 137 -9.80 -3.67 -12.92
N ASN A 138 -8.49 -3.72 -12.64
CA ASN A 138 -7.45 -3.57 -13.67
C ASN A 138 -7.37 -4.76 -14.64
N VAL A 139 -8.03 -5.87 -14.33
CA VAL A 139 -7.99 -7.10 -15.12
C VAL A 139 -9.35 -7.41 -15.73
N ASN A 140 -10.37 -7.59 -14.89
CA ASN A 140 -11.69 -8.04 -15.30
C ASN A 140 -12.77 -7.52 -14.35
N GLY A 141 -14.01 -7.47 -14.80
CA GLY A 141 -15.14 -6.96 -14.00
C GLY A 141 -15.69 -8.00 -13.03
N PHE A 142 -16.49 -7.53 -12.07
CA PHE A 142 -17.07 -8.41 -11.04
C PHE A 142 -18.16 -9.34 -11.58
N HIS A 143 -18.89 -8.93 -12.62
CA HIS A 143 -20.00 -9.70 -13.16
C HIS A 143 -19.54 -10.84 -14.08
N LYS A 144 -20.37 -11.88 -14.20
CA LYS A 144 -20.08 -13.11 -14.96
C LYS A 144 -19.67 -12.84 -16.41
N ASN A 145 -20.34 -11.90 -17.08
CA ASN A 145 -20.09 -11.50 -18.46
C ASN A 145 -18.84 -10.62 -18.65
N GLU A 146 -18.19 -10.20 -17.55
CA GLU A 146 -17.04 -9.30 -17.57
C GLU A 146 -15.75 -10.01 -17.16
N ARG A 147 -15.78 -11.35 -17.04
CA ARG A 147 -14.67 -12.14 -16.49
C ARG A 147 -13.48 -12.28 -17.43
N THR A 148 -13.65 -12.11 -18.73
CA THR A 148 -12.54 -12.12 -19.69
C THR A 148 -11.59 -10.96 -19.38
N PRO A 149 -10.28 -11.20 -19.18
CA PRO A 149 -9.33 -10.12 -18.98
C PRO A 149 -9.31 -9.13 -20.14
N ASP A 150 -9.46 -7.84 -19.83
CA ASP A 150 -9.49 -6.75 -20.81
C ASP A 150 -8.34 -5.77 -20.55
N PRO A 151 -7.36 -5.65 -21.47
CA PRO A 151 -6.26 -4.70 -21.31
C PRO A 151 -6.70 -3.25 -21.14
N ASN A 152 -7.83 -2.82 -21.70
CA ASN A 152 -8.30 -1.42 -21.60
C ASN A 152 -8.54 -1.00 -20.15
N ARG A 153 -8.85 -1.95 -19.28
CA ARG A 153 -9.02 -1.71 -17.84
C ARG A 153 -7.77 -1.19 -17.16
N LEU A 154 -6.58 -1.40 -17.72
CA LEU A 154 -5.34 -0.78 -17.22
C LEU A 154 -5.35 0.74 -17.43
N LEU A 155 -5.90 1.24 -18.55
CA LEU A 155 -6.08 2.68 -18.80
C LEU A 155 -7.18 3.25 -17.92
N GLU A 156 -8.29 2.54 -17.78
CA GLU A 156 -9.36 2.95 -16.86
C GLU A 156 -8.83 3.06 -15.43
N GLY A 157 -8.05 2.09 -14.96
CA GLY A 157 -7.39 2.12 -13.66
C GLY A 157 -6.50 3.35 -13.49
N TYR A 158 -5.68 3.68 -14.48
CA TYR A 158 -4.88 4.92 -14.47
C TYR A 158 -5.76 6.18 -14.31
N PHE A 159 -6.84 6.31 -15.09
CA PHE A 159 -7.69 7.50 -15.02
C PHE A 159 -8.47 7.60 -13.71
N HIS A 160 -8.93 6.47 -13.14
CA HIS A 160 -9.54 6.45 -11.81
C HIS A 160 -8.52 6.80 -10.72
N SER A 161 -7.28 6.32 -10.82
CA SER A 161 -6.18 6.71 -9.92
C SER A 161 -5.92 8.22 -10.00
N ALA A 162 -5.81 8.77 -11.21
CA ALA A 162 -5.57 10.19 -11.42
C ALA A 162 -6.69 11.07 -10.86
N ALA A 163 -7.96 10.70 -11.12
CA ALA A 163 -9.12 11.41 -10.59
C ALA A 163 -9.18 11.36 -9.05
N THR A 164 -8.91 10.18 -8.47
CA THR A 164 -8.87 9.97 -7.02
C THR A 164 -7.78 10.81 -6.36
N LEU A 165 -6.56 10.80 -6.90
CA LEU A 165 -5.44 11.61 -6.41
C LEU A 165 -5.71 13.10 -6.52
N ASN A 166 -6.22 13.55 -7.67
CA ASN A 166 -6.53 14.97 -7.89
C ASN A 166 -7.57 15.46 -6.87
N TYR A 167 -8.65 14.70 -6.67
CA TYR A 167 -9.68 15.07 -5.70
C TYR A 167 -9.15 14.98 -4.25
N GLY A 168 -8.36 13.96 -3.92
CA GLY A 168 -7.73 13.83 -2.60
C GLY A 168 -6.79 14.98 -2.27
N ARG A 169 -5.93 15.38 -3.22
CA ARG A 169 -5.05 16.56 -3.08
C ARG A 169 -5.86 17.84 -2.88
N LEU A 170 -6.93 18.03 -3.66
CA LEU A 170 -7.83 19.18 -3.50
C LEU A 170 -8.47 19.24 -2.10
N LEU A 171 -8.86 18.10 -1.54
CA LEU A 171 -9.39 18.04 -0.17
C LEU A 171 -8.30 18.45 0.84
N LEU A 172 -7.12 17.85 0.76
CA LEU A 172 -6.00 18.12 1.68
C LEU A 172 -5.59 19.60 1.67
N ASP A 173 -5.54 20.23 0.49
CA ASP A 173 -5.13 21.63 0.35
C ASP A 173 -6.19 22.63 0.87
N ASN A 174 -7.48 22.26 0.84
CA ASN A 174 -8.57 23.14 1.28
C ASN A 174 -8.94 22.98 2.77
N GLY A 175 -8.03 22.44 3.59
CA GLY A 175 -8.27 22.31 5.03
C GLY A 175 -9.22 21.17 5.40
N PHE A 176 -9.44 20.18 4.53
CA PHE A 176 -10.09 18.92 4.93
C PHE A 176 -9.29 18.21 6.03
N ALA A 177 -7.97 18.38 6.00
CA ALA A 177 -7.04 17.93 7.02
C ALA A 177 -6.95 18.88 8.24
N ASP A 178 -7.74 19.96 8.28
CA ASP A 178 -7.65 20.93 9.36
C ASP A 178 -8.10 20.30 10.68
N ILE A 179 -7.12 20.12 11.55
CA ILE A 179 -7.27 19.58 12.90
C ILE A 179 -8.18 20.47 13.76
N HIS A 180 -8.37 21.75 13.41
CA HIS A 180 -9.30 22.64 14.10
C HIS A 180 -10.77 22.26 13.87
N ASP A 181 -11.07 21.59 12.76
CA ASP A 181 -12.40 21.01 12.50
C ASP A 181 -12.53 19.57 13.04
N ALA A 182 -11.52 19.05 13.76
CA ALA A 182 -11.61 17.76 14.43
C ALA A 182 -12.72 17.70 15.49
N ALA A 183 -13.18 18.86 15.99
CA ALA A 183 -14.36 18.97 16.85
C ALA A 183 -15.69 18.65 16.11
N LYS A 184 -15.74 18.82 14.79
CA LYS A 184 -16.89 18.46 13.94
C LYS A 184 -16.82 17.02 13.45
N TRP A 185 -15.76 16.28 13.77
CA TRP A 185 -15.62 14.89 13.36
C TRP A 185 -16.56 14.03 14.21
N GLU A 186 -17.78 13.85 13.72
CA GLU A 186 -18.71 12.90 14.33
C GLU A 186 -18.12 11.49 14.29
N LEU A 187 -17.68 11.02 15.46
CA LEU A 187 -17.24 9.65 15.67
C LEU A 187 -18.45 8.73 15.81
N GLY A 188 -19.31 8.69 14.78
CA GLY A 188 -20.53 7.88 14.77
C GLY A 188 -20.26 6.39 15.10
N PHE A 189 -19.06 5.88 14.80
CA PHE A 189 -18.63 4.53 15.14
C PHE A 189 -18.34 4.32 16.64
N VAL A 190 -17.98 5.37 17.37
CA VAL A 190 -17.71 5.32 18.83
C VAL A 190 -19.01 5.31 19.62
N GLN A 191 -20.08 5.92 19.09
CA GLN A 191 -21.36 6.09 19.78
C GLN A 191 -21.99 4.77 20.27
N ASN A 192 -21.72 3.65 19.57
CA ASN A 192 -22.22 2.31 19.88
C ASN A 192 -21.13 1.35 20.40
N SER A 193 -19.94 1.85 20.75
CA SER A 193 -18.83 1.00 21.21
C SER A 193 -18.83 0.83 22.74
N VAL A 194 -18.42 -0.35 23.21
CA VAL A 194 -18.21 -0.64 24.65
C VAL A 194 -17.15 0.27 25.28
N ARG A 195 -16.25 0.83 24.45
CA ARG A 195 -15.15 1.73 24.86
C ARG A 195 -15.43 3.20 24.58
N ARG A 196 -16.71 3.59 24.46
CA ARG A 196 -17.11 4.96 24.13
C ARG A 196 -16.45 5.99 25.04
N GLU A 197 -16.47 5.76 26.34
CA GLU A 197 -15.91 6.68 27.34
C GLU A 197 -14.41 6.92 27.15
N GLU A 198 -13.63 5.84 26.95
CA GLU A 198 -12.19 5.92 26.67
C GLU A 198 -11.89 6.72 25.40
N TYR A 199 -12.64 6.46 24.33
CA TYR A 199 -12.49 7.18 23.07
C TYR A 199 -12.91 8.65 23.18
N SER A 200 -14.01 8.95 23.87
CA SER A 200 -14.48 10.32 24.11
C SER A 200 -13.44 11.13 24.90
N HIS A 201 -12.90 10.58 25.98
CA HIS A 201 -11.83 11.24 26.76
C HIS A 201 -10.58 11.54 25.92
N MET A 202 -10.17 10.58 25.08
CA MET A 202 -9.03 10.78 24.18
C MET A 202 -9.28 11.93 23.20
N VAL A 203 -10.48 12.00 22.63
CA VAL A 203 -10.86 13.03 21.65
C VAL A 203 -10.92 14.40 22.28
N GLU A 204 -11.51 14.51 23.48
CA GLU A 204 -11.51 15.74 24.28
C GLU A 204 -10.07 16.20 24.59
N ALA A 205 -9.19 15.29 25.02
CA ALA A 205 -7.80 15.62 25.30
C ALA A 205 -7.03 16.11 24.06
N ILE A 206 -7.33 15.56 22.88
CA ILE A 206 -6.77 16.01 21.60
C ILE A 206 -7.27 17.42 21.28
N GLN A 207 -8.59 17.67 21.41
CA GLN A 207 -9.18 18.98 21.15
C GLN A 207 -8.60 20.06 22.07
N ASP A 208 -8.48 19.78 23.37
CA ASP A 208 -7.87 20.68 24.35
C ASP A 208 -6.41 21.01 24.00
N SER A 209 -5.64 19.99 23.57
CA SER A 209 -4.25 20.18 23.17
C SER A 209 -4.11 21.06 21.93
N LEU A 210 -4.98 20.86 20.94
CA LEU A 210 -5.02 21.68 19.73
C LEU A 210 -5.43 23.13 20.03
N GLN A 211 -6.41 23.31 20.92
CA GLN A 211 -6.84 24.62 21.39
C GLN A 211 -5.71 25.34 22.15
N PHE A 212 -4.94 24.62 22.97
CA PHE A 212 -3.79 25.18 23.69
C PHE A 212 -2.70 25.66 22.72
N VAL A 213 -2.31 24.83 21.75
CA VAL A 213 -1.32 25.17 20.70
C VAL A 213 -1.75 26.42 19.95
N HIS A 214 -3.02 26.50 19.55
CA HIS A 214 -3.60 27.68 18.90
C HIS A 214 -3.55 28.92 19.81
N THR A 215 -3.94 28.79 21.08
CA THR A 215 -3.95 29.88 22.07
C THR A 215 -2.54 30.41 22.34
N CYS A 216 -1.51 29.56 22.26
CA CYS A 216 -0.11 29.95 22.35
C CYS A 216 0.43 30.68 21.10
N GLY A 217 -0.39 30.91 20.07
CA GLY A 217 0.02 31.55 18.82
C GLY A 217 0.79 30.64 17.86
N VAL A 218 0.89 29.34 18.18
CA VAL A 218 1.48 28.32 17.31
C VAL A 218 0.34 27.78 16.42
N GLY A 219 0.19 28.32 15.21
CA GLY A 219 -0.96 28.01 14.36
C GLY A 219 -1.14 28.87 13.11
N ALA A 220 -0.41 29.99 13.01
CA ALA A 220 -0.34 30.79 11.78
C ALA A 220 0.61 30.19 10.72
N ASP A 221 1.34 29.13 11.07
CA ASP A 221 2.35 28.52 10.22
C ASP A 221 1.74 27.42 9.34
N ASN A 222 2.09 27.38 8.05
CA ASN A 222 1.51 26.43 7.09
C ASN A 222 1.84 24.96 7.41
N SER A 223 2.78 24.71 8.32
CA SER A 223 3.23 23.39 8.76
C SER A 223 2.16 22.58 9.51
N LEU A 224 1.17 23.24 10.12
CA LEU A 224 0.02 22.58 10.75
C LEU A 224 -1.17 22.37 9.80
N LYS A 225 -1.15 23.00 8.62
CA LYS A 225 -2.26 22.97 7.65
C LYS A 225 -2.16 21.81 6.65
N THR A 226 -0.96 21.30 6.39
CA THR A 226 -0.75 20.27 5.38
C THR A 226 -0.36 18.94 6.01
N MET A 227 -1.25 17.95 5.91
CA MET A 227 -0.92 16.56 6.23
C MET A 227 -0.42 15.87 4.96
N ASP A 228 0.82 15.39 4.98
CA ASP A 228 1.30 14.49 3.93
C ASP A 228 0.45 13.20 3.94
N LEU A 229 -0.08 12.85 2.78
CA LEU A 229 -0.74 11.57 2.49
C LEU A 229 -0.10 10.96 1.26
N PHE A 230 0.45 9.77 1.42
CA PHE A 230 1.04 9.00 0.33
C PHE A 230 0.07 7.90 -0.11
N VAL A 231 0.17 7.44 -1.34
CA VAL A 231 -0.61 6.31 -1.87
C VAL A 231 0.24 5.06 -2.04
N SER A 232 -0.42 3.91 -2.07
CA SER A 232 0.22 2.61 -2.19
C SER A 232 -0.67 1.55 -2.81
N HIS A 233 -0.04 0.61 -3.50
CA HIS A 233 -0.69 -0.60 -4.00
C HIS A 233 0.27 -1.79 -4.11
N GLU A 234 -0.28 -2.99 -4.29
CA GLU A 234 0.52 -4.18 -4.60
C GLU A 234 1.01 -4.07 -6.04
N GLY A 235 2.33 -4.09 -6.25
CA GLY A 235 2.91 -4.08 -7.59
C GLY A 235 2.76 -5.43 -8.29
N LEU A 236 1.51 -5.84 -8.57
CA LEU A 236 1.16 -7.18 -9.05
C LEU A 236 1.26 -7.29 -10.56
N GLY A 237 0.67 -6.33 -11.28
CA GLY A 237 0.62 -6.29 -12.74
C GLY A 237 1.87 -5.60 -13.30
N LEU A 238 2.97 -6.33 -13.44
CA LEU A 238 4.28 -5.73 -13.78
C LEU A 238 4.32 -5.00 -15.14
N GLY A 239 3.43 -5.34 -16.08
CA GLY A 239 3.28 -4.56 -17.32
C GLY A 239 2.79 -3.12 -17.07
N TYR A 240 1.88 -2.92 -16.10
CA TYR A 240 1.45 -1.60 -15.66
C TYR A 240 2.55 -0.89 -14.88
N GLU A 241 3.21 -1.59 -13.96
CA GLU A 241 4.28 -1.01 -13.13
C GLU A 241 5.48 -0.56 -13.98
N GLU A 242 5.90 -1.39 -14.95
CA GLU A 242 6.90 -1.02 -15.95
C GLU A 242 6.47 0.22 -16.73
N ALA A 243 5.20 0.29 -17.17
CA ALA A 243 4.68 1.44 -17.90
C ALA A 243 4.66 2.74 -17.08
N MET A 244 4.57 2.64 -15.75
CA MET A 244 4.62 3.79 -14.82
C MET A 244 6.02 4.10 -14.31
N THR A 245 7.04 3.36 -14.75
CA THR A 245 8.44 3.59 -14.36
C THR A 245 9.10 4.65 -15.22
N ARG A 246 9.82 5.59 -14.62
CA ARG A 246 10.56 6.68 -15.28
C ARG A 246 11.99 6.73 -14.78
N GLU A 247 12.93 7.01 -15.68
CA GLU A 247 14.30 7.31 -15.32
C GLU A 247 14.42 8.80 -14.97
N VAL A 248 14.95 9.11 -13.79
CA VAL A 248 15.23 10.47 -13.32
C VAL A 248 16.61 10.46 -12.68
N ASN A 249 17.54 11.25 -13.23
CA ASN A 249 18.92 11.37 -12.75
C ASN A 249 19.65 10.01 -12.59
N GLY A 250 19.46 9.09 -13.54
CA GLY A 250 20.09 7.76 -13.52
C GLY A 250 19.49 6.76 -12.53
N GLN A 251 18.37 7.11 -11.89
CA GLN A 251 17.59 6.20 -11.04
C GLN A 251 16.21 5.98 -11.64
N TYR A 252 15.62 4.81 -11.38
CA TYR A 252 14.29 4.47 -11.89
C TYR A 252 13.24 4.57 -10.79
N TYR A 253 12.20 5.36 -10.99
CA TYR A 253 11.09 5.51 -10.06
C TYR A 253 9.83 4.97 -10.72
N ASN A 254 9.08 4.11 -10.02
CA ASN A 254 7.70 3.88 -10.38
C ASN A 254 6.89 5.08 -9.88
N LEU A 255 6.43 5.92 -10.81
CA LEU A 255 5.67 7.13 -10.51
C LEU A 255 4.16 6.92 -10.65
N GLY A 256 3.71 5.67 -10.63
CA GLY A 256 2.30 5.32 -10.47
C GLY A 256 1.83 5.40 -9.03
N THR A 257 2.74 5.35 -8.05
CA THR A 257 2.41 5.41 -6.62
C THR A 257 3.64 5.74 -5.78
N ASP A 258 3.46 6.20 -4.55
CA ASP A 258 4.58 6.51 -3.66
C ASP A 258 5.27 5.25 -3.13
N PHE A 259 4.46 4.23 -2.79
CA PHE A 259 4.89 3.00 -2.14
C PHE A 259 4.29 1.76 -2.78
N LEU A 260 5.13 0.79 -3.14
CA LEU A 260 4.67 -0.51 -3.66
C LEU A 260 4.97 -1.61 -2.67
N TRP A 261 4.17 -2.68 -2.63
CA TRP A 261 4.59 -3.91 -1.96
C TRP A 261 4.56 -5.14 -2.85
N ILE A 262 5.40 -6.10 -2.49
CA ILE A 262 5.39 -7.47 -3.02
C ILE A 262 4.50 -8.33 -2.11
N GLY A 263 3.50 -8.98 -2.71
CA GLY A 263 2.58 -9.88 -2.02
C GLY A 263 3.26 -11.17 -1.54
N ASP A 264 2.63 -11.84 -0.57
CA ASP A 264 3.19 -13.08 0.02
C ASP A 264 3.27 -14.23 -1.00
N ARG A 265 2.51 -14.14 -2.11
CA ARG A 265 2.48 -15.14 -3.18
C ARG A 265 3.41 -14.84 -4.36
N THR A 266 4.01 -13.65 -4.38
CA THR A 266 4.83 -13.14 -5.50
C THR A 266 6.26 -12.77 -5.08
N ARG A 267 6.65 -13.04 -3.84
CA ARG A 267 7.98 -12.70 -3.29
C ARG A 267 9.06 -13.78 -3.47
N GLN A 268 8.94 -14.65 -4.47
CA GLN A 268 9.97 -15.65 -4.73
C GLN A 268 11.25 -14.96 -5.19
N LEU A 269 12.39 -15.34 -4.60
CA LEU A 269 13.66 -14.65 -4.77
C LEU A 269 14.15 -14.59 -6.22
N ASP A 270 13.87 -15.64 -6.99
CA ASP A 270 14.27 -15.84 -8.37
C ASP A 270 13.17 -15.47 -9.39
N HIS A 271 12.13 -14.74 -8.97
CA HIS A 271 10.98 -14.39 -9.82
C HIS A 271 10.94 -12.91 -10.21
N ALA A 272 10.14 -12.64 -11.24
CA ALA A 272 9.96 -11.35 -11.87
C ALA A 272 9.64 -10.19 -10.91
N HIS A 273 8.83 -10.40 -9.87
CA HIS A 273 8.51 -9.33 -8.92
C HIS A 273 9.73 -8.88 -8.13
N VAL A 274 10.56 -9.80 -7.63
CA VAL A 274 11.80 -9.43 -6.94
C VAL A 274 12.79 -8.74 -7.90
N GLU A 275 12.90 -9.25 -9.13
CA GLU A 275 13.70 -8.61 -10.18
C GLU A 275 13.23 -7.18 -10.48
N TYR A 276 11.94 -6.94 -10.61
CA TYR A 276 11.42 -5.59 -10.86
C TYR A 276 11.68 -4.66 -9.66
N PHE A 277 11.35 -5.11 -8.45
CA PHE A 277 11.42 -4.29 -7.24
C PHE A 277 12.86 -3.95 -6.80
N ARG A 278 13.86 -4.78 -7.12
CA ARG A 278 15.27 -4.48 -6.74
C ARG A 278 15.87 -3.26 -7.43
N GLY A 279 15.27 -2.77 -8.53
CA GLY A 279 15.83 -1.66 -9.31
C GLY A 279 15.01 -0.38 -9.33
N ILE A 280 13.79 -0.39 -8.79
CA ILE A 280 13.05 0.87 -8.55
C ILE A 280 13.61 1.58 -7.32
N ALA A 281 13.48 2.91 -7.24
CA ALA A 281 13.97 3.74 -6.14
C ALA A 281 12.95 3.90 -5.00
N ASN A 282 11.65 3.72 -5.27
CA ASN A 282 10.55 3.85 -4.31
C ASN A 282 10.79 3.08 -3.01
N PRO A 283 10.34 3.55 -1.84
CA PRO A 283 10.20 2.68 -0.69
C PRO A 283 9.24 1.53 -1.01
N ILE A 284 9.58 0.32 -0.57
CA ILE A 284 8.83 -0.89 -0.88
C ILE A 284 8.50 -1.70 0.36
N GLY A 285 7.36 -2.38 0.29
CA GLY A 285 6.90 -3.37 1.26
C GLY A 285 7.14 -4.80 0.80
N VAL A 286 7.36 -5.71 1.75
CA VAL A 286 7.37 -7.15 1.50
C VAL A 286 6.44 -7.80 2.50
N LYS A 287 5.42 -8.53 2.02
CA LYS A 287 4.55 -9.31 2.90
C LYS A 287 5.32 -10.51 3.47
N VAL A 288 5.31 -10.66 4.79
CA VAL A 288 5.97 -11.76 5.50
C VAL A 288 4.89 -12.64 6.15
N GLY A 289 4.60 -13.77 5.51
CA GLY A 289 3.66 -14.78 6.00
C GLY A 289 4.32 -15.81 6.94
N PRO A 290 3.51 -16.72 7.52
CA PRO A 290 3.99 -17.73 8.47
C PRO A 290 4.85 -18.83 7.83
N SER A 291 4.86 -18.95 6.49
CA SER A 291 5.69 -19.91 5.76
C SER A 291 7.07 -19.36 5.38
N THR A 292 7.47 -18.20 5.92
CA THR A 292 8.75 -17.56 5.57
C THR A 292 9.85 -18.07 6.49
N PRO A 293 10.92 -18.68 5.98
CA PRO A 293 12.10 -18.96 6.78
C PRO A 293 12.86 -17.65 7.10
N PRO A 294 13.47 -17.51 8.29
CA PRO A 294 14.24 -16.31 8.64
C PRO A 294 15.43 -16.04 7.71
N ASP A 295 16.14 -17.08 7.27
CA ASP A 295 17.30 -16.94 6.37
C ASP A 295 16.88 -16.46 4.98
N ASP A 296 15.81 -17.03 4.41
CA ASP A 296 15.22 -16.58 3.15
C ASP A 296 14.79 -15.11 3.21
N LEU A 297 14.29 -14.65 4.36
CA LEU A 297 13.88 -13.26 4.55
C LEU A 297 15.11 -12.32 4.51
N VAL A 298 16.22 -12.70 5.13
CA VAL A 298 17.47 -11.94 5.08
C VAL A 298 18.00 -11.86 3.64
N GLU A 299 18.00 -12.98 2.92
CA GLU A 299 18.43 -13.02 1.52
C GLU A 299 17.56 -12.14 0.62
N LEU A 300 16.23 -12.22 0.79
CA LEU A 300 15.28 -11.38 0.07
C LEU A 300 15.52 -9.88 0.30
N VAL A 301 15.74 -9.47 1.55
CA VAL A 301 16.03 -8.06 1.87
C VAL A 301 17.34 -7.62 1.23
N ARG A 302 18.40 -8.44 1.26
CA ARG A 302 19.69 -8.11 0.62
C ARG A 302 19.58 -7.98 -0.89
N THR A 303 18.77 -8.82 -1.55
CA THR A 303 18.53 -8.74 -2.99
C THR A 303 17.76 -7.47 -3.36
N LEU A 304 16.76 -7.08 -2.56
CA LEU A 304 15.95 -5.88 -2.79
C LEU A 304 16.65 -4.57 -2.38
N TRP A 305 17.61 -4.64 -1.48
CA TRP A 305 18.26 -3.49 -0.86
C TRP A 305 19.78 -3.70 -0.74
N PRO A 306 20.50 -3.72 -1.88
CA PRO A 306 21.94 -4.03 -1.90
C PRO A 306 22.82 -2.95 -1.26
N HIS A 307 22.32 -1.70 -1.19
CA HIS A 307 23.04 -0.53 -0.66
C HIS A 307 22.21 0.17 0.43
N PRO A 308 22.07 -0.46 1.62
CA PRO A 308 21.17 0.04 2.66
C PRO A 308 21.53 1.42 3.19
N GLU A 309 22.81 1.74 3.23
CA GLU A 309 23.35 3.04 3.64
C GLU A 309 22.94 4.20 2.73
N LEU A 310 22.69 3.94 1.44
CA LEU A 310 22.34 4.99 0.46
C LEU A 310 20.85 5.32 0.48
N THR A 311 20.02 4.39 0.94
CA THR A 311 18.56 4.50 0.86
C THR A 311 17.87 4.04 2.15
N PRO A 312 18.14 4.68 3.31
CA PRO A 312 17.45 4.36 4.55
C PRO A 312 15.92 4.51 4.38
N GLY A 313 15.15 3.67 5.06
CA GLY A 313 13.68 3.64 4.95
C GLY A 313 13.13 2.92 3.71
N LYS A 314 14.00 2.33 2.88
CA LYS A 314 13.62 1.63 1.65
C LYS A 314 12.73 0.40 1.88
N ILE A 315 13.02 -0.42 2.89
CA ILE A 315 12.35 -1.71 3.09
C ILE A 315 11.42 -1.66 4.30
N THR A 316 10.16 -2.03 4.05
CA THR A 316 9.15 -2.32 5.07
C THR A 316 8.78 -3.79 5.05
N LEU A 317 8.95 -4.48 6.18
CA LEU A 317 8.49 -5.86 6.36
C LEU A 317 7.07 -5.85 6.93
N ILE A 318 6.11 -6.26 6.12
CA ILE A 318 4.68 -6.25 6.45
C ILE A 318 4.27 -7.65 6.93
N THR A 319 4.31 -7.84 8.24
CA THR A 319 4.11 -9.14 8.90
C THR A 319 2.64 -9.52 9.01
N ARG A 320 2.29 -10.76 8.68
CA ARG A 320 0.90 -11.23 8.62
C ARG A 320 0.74 -12.70 9.04
N TYR A 321 1.23 -13.02 10.23
CA TYR A 321 1.34 -14.41 10.72
C TYR A 321 0.01 -15.05 11.09
N GLY A 322 -0.92 -14.26 11.63
CA GLY A 322 -2.09 -14.74 12.38
C GLY A 322 -1.89 -14.53 13.88
N ASP A 323 -3.00 -14.31 14.60
CA ASP A 323 -3.03 -14.10 16.05
C ASP A 323 -2.41 -15.27 16.82
N ASP A 324 -2.65 -16.48 16.33
CA ASP A 324 -2.15 -17.73 16.88
C ASP A 324 -0.64 -17.97 16.70
N LYS A 325 0.02 -17.23 15.81
CA LYS A 325 1.41 -17.51 15.37
C LYS A 325 2.39 -16.38 15.60
N VAL A 326 1.93 -15.14 15.70
CA VAL A 326 2.79 -13.94 15.77
C VAL A 326 3.82 -14.02 16.90
N GLU A 327 3.43 -14.49 18.08
CA GLU A 327 4.31 -14.58 19.25
C GLU A 327 5.50 -15.51 19.01
N SER A 328 5.30 -16.61 18.26
CA SER A 328 6.36 -17.58 17.95
C SER A 328 7.25 -17.18 16.77
N LEU A 329 6.69 -16.49 15.77
CA LEU A 329 7.38 -16.26 14.48
C LEU A 329 8.02 -14.88 14.37
N LEU A 330 7.40 -13.83 14.91
CA LEU A 330 7.93 -12.47 14.77
C LEU A 330 9.31 -12.31 15.44
N PRO A 331 9.57 -12.81 16.66
CA PRO A 331 10.88 -12.66 17.30
C PRO A 331 12.01 -13.30 16.48
N LEU A 332 11.76 -14.44 15.83
CA LEU A 332 12.75 -15.13 15.00
C LEU A 332 13.16 -14.30 13.77
N HIS A 333 12.18 -13.69 13.10
CA HIS A 333 12.44 -12.81 11.96
C HIS A 333 13.16 -11.51 12.38
N ILE A 334 12.76 -10.92 13.51
CA ILE A 334 13.45 -9.73 14.06
C ILE A 334 14.91 -10.05 14.35
N ALA A 335 15.18 -11.16 15.05
CA ALA A 335 16.54 -11.57 15.39
C ALA A 335 17.41 -11.79 14.15
N ALA A 336 16.88 -12.46 13.11
CA ALA A 336 17.62 -12.70 11.87
C ALA A 336 17.97 -11.39 11.13
N ILE A 337 17.02 -10.47 11.01
CA ILE A 337 17.23 -9.16 10.35
C ILE A 337 18.22 -8.30 11.13
N GLN A 338 18.12 -8.28 12.46
CA GLN A 338 19.07 -7.56 13.33
C GLN A 338 20.48 -8.15 13.24
N ALA A 339 20.61 -9.48 13.27
CA ALA A 339 21.89 -10.18 13.12
C ALA A 339 22.53 -9.92 11.75
N ALA A 340 21.72 -9.69 10.72
CA ALA A 340 22.17 -9.30 9.39
C ALA A 340 22.58 -7.82 9.27
N GLY A 341 22.41 -7.01 10.32
CA GLY A 341 22.72 -5.58 10.33
C GLY A 341 21.75 -4.71 9.52
N LEU A 342 20.56 -5.23 9.22
CA LEU A 342 19.59 -4.58 8.35
C LEU A 342 18.57 -3.79 9.18
N LYS A 343 18.42 -2.50 8.88
CA LYS A 343 17.47 -1.62 9.57
C LYS A 343 16.23 -1.35 8.72
N VAL A 344 15.22 -2.17 8.93
CA VAL A 344 13.95 -2.15 8.18
C VAL A 344 12.83 -1.51 9.01
N VAL A 345 11.76 -1.08 8.35
CA VAL A 345 10.49 -0.76 9.01
C VAL A 345 9.73 -2.06 9.28
N TRP A 346 9.27 -2.25 10.51
CA TRP A 346 8.35 -3.35 10.85
C TRP A 346 6.92 -2.84 10.85
N SER A 347 6.06 -3.49 10.06
CA SER A 347 4.63 -3.19 9.98
C SER A 347 3.81 -4.44 10.27
N CYS A 348 2.71 -4.26 11.01
CA CYS A 348 1.77 -5.34 11.32
C CYS A 348 0.57 -5.25 10.38
N ASP A 349 0.30 -6.35 9.67
CA ASP A 349 -0.94 -6.59 8.94
C ASP A 349 -1.77 -7.65 9.70
N PRO A 350 -2.63 -7.21 10.64
CA PRO A 350 -3.44 -8.11 11.46
C PRO A 350 -4.64 -8.69 10.69
N CYS A 351 -4.82 -8.32 9.42
CA CYS A 351 -6.00 -8.72 8.65
C CYS A 351 -5.78 -10.04 7.90
N HIS A 352 -4.69 -10.14 7.13
CA HIS A 352 -4.56 -11.23 6.16
C HIS A 352 -4.19 -12.58 6.80
N GLY A 353 -3.65 -12.59 8.02
CA GLY A 353 -3.40 -13.83 8.79
C GLY A 353 -4.68 -14.42 9.42
N ASN A 354 -5.67 -13.57 9.71
CA ASN A 354 -6.83 -13.90 10.55
C ASN A 354 -8.13 -14.15 9.76
N THR A 355 -8.03 -14.46 8.46
CA THR A 355 -9.21 -14.69 7.61
C THR A 355 -9.76 -16.11 7.79
N ILE A 356 -11.05 -16.21 8.09
CA ILE A 356 -11.80 -17.47 8.16
C ILE A 356 -12.86 -17.52 7.05
N THR A 357 -13.23 -18.73 6.63
CA THR A 357 -14.34 -18.96 5.69
C THR A 357 -15.53 -19.50 6.47
N THR A 358 -16.68 -18.84 6.37
CA THR A 358 -17.93 -19.25 7.01
C THR A 358 -18.55 -20.46 6.28
N PRO A 359 -19.49 -21.20 6.91
CA PRO A 359 -20.13 -22.36 6.28
C PRO A 359 -20.83 -22.05 4.95
N ASN A 360 -21.30 -20.82 4.75
CA ASN A 360 -21.92 -20.34 3.51
C ASN A 360 -20.90 -19.72 2.52
N GLY A 361 -19.60 -19.91 2.72
CA GLY A 361 -18.55 -19.55 1.76
C GLY A 361 -18.04 -18.11 1.84
N TYR A 362 -18.63 -17.24 2.67
CA TYR A 362 -18.12 -15.88 2.88
C TYR A 362 -16.80 -15.87 3.64
N LYS A 363 -15.91 -14.95 3.27
CA LYS A 363 -14.67 -14.70 4.02
C LYS A 363 -14.91 -13.59 5.02
N THR A 364 -14.57 -13.84 6.28
CA THR A 364 -14.69 -12.86 7.37
C THR A 364 -13.45 -12.87 8.27
N ARG A 365 -13.34 -11.89 9.16
CA ARG A 365 -12.24 -11.71 10.11
C ARG A 365 -12.82 -11.32 11.46
N PRO A 366 -12.64 -12.13 12.51
CA PRO A 366 -13.05 -11.74 13.86
C PRO A 366 -12.23 -10.53 14.34
N PHE A 367 -12.89 -9.47 14.79
CA PHE A 367 -12.20 -8.24 15.23
C PHE A 367 -11.28 -8.45 16.45
N ALA A 368 -11.55 -9.47 17.26
CA ALA A 368 -10.75 -9.80 18.45
C ALA A 368 -9.40 -10.49 18.13
N ARG A 369 -9.11 -10.80 16.87
CA ARG A 369 -7.92 -11.53 16.42
C ARG A 369 -6.95 -10.64 15.65
#